data_AF-A0A9D6IYM6-F1
#
_entry.id   AF-A0A9D6IYM6-F1
#
_cell.length_a   1.000
_cell.length_b   1.000
_cell.length_c   1.000
_cell.angle_alpha   90.00
_cell.angle_beta   90.00
_cell.angle_gamma   90.00
#
_symmetry.space_group_name_H-M   'P 1'
#
loop_
_entity.id
_entity.type
_entity.pdbx_description
1 polymer ?
#
loop_
_entity_poly.entity_id
_entity_poly.type
_entity_poly.pdbx_seq_one_letter_code
_entity_poly.pdbx_strand_id
1 'polypeptide(L)'
;VRQWQELFYGKRYLGTPLWNPDFVQIAAAYGIPGTKVKDRNSVAPAIAKAMAHEGPYLIEFIVEPEENVYPMVPPGAALAELMEHPETRATPASTSFTVSNV
;
A
#
# COMPACT_ATOMS: atom_id res chain seq x y z
N VAL A 1 -3.41 7.07 11.91
CA VAL A 1 -4.32 8.23 12.06
C VAL A 1 -5.37 8.29 10.95
N ARG A 2 -4.99 8.25 9.66
CA ARG A 2 -5.95 8.23 8.53
C ARG A 2 -7.01 7.12 8.64
N GLN A 3 -6.59 5.86 8.79
CA GLN A 3 -7.49 4.70 8.96
C GLN A 3 -8.53 4.91 10.08
N TRP A 4 -8.12 5.53 11.19
CA TRP A 4 -9.04 5.85 12.30
C TRP A 4 -10.04 6.95 11.94
N GLN A 5 -9.58 8.01 11.28
CA GLN A 5 -10.46 9.08 10.77
C GLN A 5 -11.45 8.54 9.74
N GLU A 6 -11.04 7.57 8.94
CA GLU A 6 -11.90 6.87 8.00
C GLU A 6 -12.97 6.02 8.72
N LEU A 7 -12.56 5.15 9.64
CA LEU A 7 -13.45 4.19 10.29
C LEU A 7 -14.38 4.80 11.35
N PHE A 8 -13.91 5.78 12.12
CA PHE A 8 -14.63 6.26 13.31
C PHE A 8 -15.05 7.74 13.26
N TYR A 9 -14.60 8.50 12.26
CA TYR A 9 -14.88 9.94 12.15
C TYR A 9 -15.49 10.34 10.79
N GLY A 10 -16.16 9.40 10.12
CA GLY A 10 -16.91 9.67 8.88
C GLY A 10 -16.05 10.19 7.73
N LYS A 11 -14.81 9.70 7.60
CA LYS A 11 -13.84 10.11 6.58
C LYS A 11 -13.47 11.60 6.60
N ARG A 12 -13.63 12.26 7.76
CA ARG A 12 -13.22 13.66 7.95
C ARG A 12 -11.71 13.73 8.19
N TYR A 13 -10.97 13.80 7.09
CA TYR A 13 -9.50 13.84 7.13
C TYR A 13 -8.99 15.20 7.61
N LEU A 14 -8.22 15.21 8.69
CA LEU A 14 -7.59 16.41 9.24
C LEU A 14 -6.15 16.10 9.64
N GLY A 15 -5.20 16.86 9.10
CA GLY A 15 -3.77 16.70 9.38
C GLY A 15 -3.14 15.40 8.88
N THR A 16 -3.87 14.61 8.09
CA THR A 16 -3.39 13.35 7.51
C THR A 16 -2.87 13.45 6.08
N PRO A 17 -3.30 14.41 5.22
CA PRO A 17 -2.63 14.63 3.94
C PRO A 17 -1.24 15.22 4.20
N LEU A 18 -0.20 14.50 3.78
CA LEU A 18 1.19 14.92 3.92
C LEU A 18 1.74 15.27 2.53
N TRP A 19 2.36 16.44 2.42
CA TRP A 19 3.17 16.78 1.26
C TRP A 19 4.61 16.37 1.55
N ASN A 20 5.14 15.44 0.76
CA ASN A 20 6.49 14.93 0.90
C ASN A 20 7.41 15.51 -0.19
N PRO A 21 8.68 15.81 0.14
CA PRO A 21 9.66 16.21 -0.85
C PRO A 21 10.09 15.02 -1.72
N ASP A 22 10.89 15.27 -2.75
CA ASP A 22 11.50 14.20 -3.54
C ASP A 22 12.65 13.54 -2.77
N PHE A 23 12.38 12.38 -2.17
CA PHE A 23 13.35 11.64 -1.37
C PHE A 23 14.54 11.16 -2.19
N VAL A 24 14.36 10.85 -3.47
CA VAL A 24 15.47 10.43 -4.35
C VAL A 24 16.43 11.58 -4.60
N GLN A 25 15.91 12.79 -4.81
CA GLN A 25 16.76 13.98 -4.98
C GLN A 25 17.48 14.34 -3.69
N ILE A 26 16.81 14.23 -2.53
CA ILE A 26 17.45 14.43 -1.23
C ILE A 26 18.58 13.42 -1.02
N ALA A 27 18.34 12.13 -1.29
CA ALA A 27 19.38 11.09 -1.18
C ALA A 27 20.58 11.40 -2.08
N ALA A 28 20.33 11.80 -3.33
CA ALA A 28 21.38 12.16 -4.27
C ALA A 28 22.23 13.33 -3.78
N ALA A 29 21.64 14.32 -3.09
CA ALA A 29 22.39 15.43 -2.49
C ALA A 29 23.38 14.99 -1.40
N TYR A 30 23.10 13.85 -0.73
CA TYR A 30 24.01 13.23 0.24
C TYR A 30 24.95 12.18 -0.38
N GLY A 31 24.98 12.07 -1.72
CA GLY A 31 25.78 11.06 -2.41
C GLY A 31 25.23 9.64 -2.30
N ILE A 32 23.97 9.49 -1.87
CA ILE A 32 23.30 8.19 -1.72
C ILE A 32 22.48 7.93 -2.98
N PRO A 33 22.75 6.85 -3.73
CA PRO A 33 21.92 6.49 -4.87
C PRO A 33 20.50 6.13 -4.41
N GLY A 34 19.51 6.61 -5.16
CA GLY A 34 18.09 6.39 -4.88
C GLY A 34 17.31 5.88 -6.08
N THR A 35 16.22 5.15 -5.85
CA THR A 35 15.25 4.79 -6.89
C THR A 35 13.82 4.91 -6.37
N LYS A 36 12.94 5.45 -7.22
CA LYS A 36 11.50 5.55 -6.97
C LYS A 36 10.78 4.42 -7.71
N VAL A 37 10.00 3.62 -6.99
CA VAL A 37 9.28 2.45 -7.50
C VAL A 37 7.79 2.73 -7.43
N LYS A 38 7.12 2.71 -8.59
CA LYS A 38 5.66 2.94 -8.72
C LYS A 38 4.87 1.68 -9.03
N ASP A 39 5.53 0.69 -9.62
CA ASP A 39 4.88 -0.52 -10.12
C ASP A 39 5.26 -1.74 -9.27
N ARG A 40 4.27 -2.60 -9.01
CA ARG A 40 4.47 -3.83 -8.23
C ARG A 40 5.52 -4.76 -8.84
N ASN A 41 5.58 -4.83 -10.17
CA ASN A 41 6.54 -5.67 -10.89
C ASN A 41 8.00 -5.19 -10.72
N SER A 42 8.19 -3.92 -10.36
CA SER A 42 9.50 -3.30 -10.17
C SER A 42 10.02 -3.44 -8.74
N VAL A 43 9.23 -3.98 -7.81
CA VAL A 43 9.61 -4.11 -6.39
C VAL A 43 10.78 -5.06 -6.20
N ALA A 44 10.65 -6.32 -6.64
CA ALA A 44 11.72 -7.30 -6.48
C ALA A 44 13.01 -6.89 -7.21
N PRO A 45 12.98 -6.39 -8.46
CA PRO A 45 14.17 -5.85 -9.13
C PRO A 45 14.82 -4.68 -8.38
N ALA A 46 14.03 -3.75 -7.83
CA ALA A 46 14.56 -2.60 -7.11
C ALA A 46 15.26 -3.01 -5.81
N ILE A 47 14.68 -3.96 -5.07
CA ILE A 47 15.30 -4.52 -3.86
C ILE A 47 16.60 -5.23 -4.23
N ALA A 48 16.60 -6.08 -5.26
CA ALA A 48 17.80 -6.77 -5.71
C ALA A 48 18.93 -5.80 -6.10
N LYS A 49 18.59 -4.71 -6.81
CA LYS A 49 19.55 -3.66 -7.18
C LYS A 49 20.15 -2.97 -5.95
N ALA A 50 19.33 -2.64 -4.96
CA ALA A 50 19.81 -1.99 -3.73
C ALA A 50 20.69 -2.93 -2.90
N MET A 51 20.32 -4.21 -2.79
CA MET A 51 21.10 -5.22 -2.08
C MET A 51 22.45 -5.53 -2.73
N ALA A 52 22.55 -5.36 -4.06
CA ALA A 52 23.79 -5.51 -4.81
C ALA A 52 24.71 -4.27 -4.75
N HIS A 53 24.22 -3.14 -4.21
CA HIS A 53 25.01 -1.93 -4.09
C HIS A 53 25.88 -1.99 -2.82
N GLU A 54 27.18 -1.72 -2.97
CA GLU A 54 28.07 -1.56 -1.84
C GLU A 54 27.90 -0.18 -1.21
N GLY A 55 27.13 -0.12 -0.11
CA GLY A 55 26.90 1.11 0.65
C GLY A 55 25.43 1.48 0.81
N PRO A 56 25.13 2.70 1.26
CA PRO A 56 23.76 3.15 1.46
C PRO A 56 23.00 3.26 0.13
N TYR A 57 21.73 2.85 0.14
CA TYR A 57 20.83 2.96 -1.01
C TYR A 57 19.43 3.34 -0.54
N LEU A 58 18.77 4.28 -1.21
CA LEU A 58 17.40 4.67 -0.90
C LEU A 58 16.41 4.08 -1.92
N ILE A 59 15.35 3.44 -1.44
CA ILE A 59 14.21 3.06 -2.29
C ILE A 59 12.95 3.75 -1.77
N GLU A 60 12.31 4.51 -2.64
CA GLU A 60 11.01 5.12 -2.38
C GLU A 60 9.92 4.30 -3.07
N PHE A 61 9.09 3.59 -2.31
CA PHE A 61 7.93 2.87 -2.82
C PHE A 61 6.69 3.75 -2.78
N ILE A 62 6.05 3.94 -3.93
CA ILE A 62 4.74 4.58 -4.02
C ILE A 62 3.68 3.51 -3.77
N VAL A 63 2.97 3.64 -2.66
CA VAL A 63 1.89 2.74 -2.22
C VAL A 63 0.54 3.44 -2.29
N GLU A 64 -0.55 2.67 -2.30
CA GLU A 64 -1.90 3.23 -2.29
C GLU A 64 -2.18 3.93 -0.95
N PRO A 65 -2.44 5.25 -0.93
CA PRO A 65 -2.64 6.00 0.31
C PRO A 65 -3.84 5.52 1.15
N GLU A 66 -4.84 4.91 0.52
CA GLU A 66 -6.10 4.49 1.17
C GLU A 66 -6.05 3.06 1.73
N GLU A 67 -4.93 2.36 1.60
CA GLU A 67 -4.78 1.01 2.13
C GLU A 67 -4.79 1.02 3.67
N ASN A 68 -5.56 0.09 4.25
CA ASN A 68 -5.83 -0.03 5.68
C ASN A 68 -5.15 -1.29 6.24
N VAL A 69 -4.70 -1.25 7.49
CA VAL A 69 -4.04 -2.38 8.14
C VAL A 69 -5.09 -3.28 8.78
N TYR A 70 -5.07 -4.56 8.41
CA TYR A 70 -5.90 -5.62 8.97
C TYR A 70 -5.02 -6.83 9.35
N PRO A 71 -5.46 -7.68 10.31
CA PRO A 71 -6.65 -7.53 11.14
C PRO A 71 -6.48 -6.43 12.19
N MET A 72 -7.59 -5.84 12.64
CA MET A 72 -7.60 -4.75 13.63
C MET A 72 -8.62 -5.02 14.74
N VAL A 73 -8.26 -4.79 16.00
CA VAL A 73 -9.22 -4.76 17.12
C VAL A 73 -9.67 -3.32 17.35
N PRO A 74 -10.99 -3.01 17.26
CA PRO A 74 -11.51 -1.67 17.54
C PRO A 74 -11.25 -1.22 18.98
N PRO A 75 -11.17 0.10 19.23
CA PRO A 75 -11.15 0.61 20.61
C PRO A 75 -12.39 0.14 21.38
N GLY A 76 -12.15 -0.46 22.55
CA GLY A 76 -13.20 -0.96 23.44
C GLY A 76 -13.70 -2.37 23.13
N ALA A 77 -13.21 -3.02 22.06
CA ALA A 77 -13.55 -4.40 21.71
C ALA A 77 -12.61 -5.41 22.41
N ALA A 78 -13.08 -6.64 22.57
CA ALA A 78 -12.26 -7.73 23.08
C ALA A 78 -11.27 -8.24 22.00
N LEU A 79 -10.18 -8.89 22.41
CA LEU A 79 -9.19 -9.43 21.45
C LEU A 79 -9.80 -10.46 20.48
N ALA A 80 -10.87 -11.14 20.89
CA ALA A 80 -11.60 -12.08 20.03
C ALA A 80 -12.46 -11.39 18.95
N GLU A 81 -12.72 -10.09 19.08
CA GLU A 81 -13.58 -9.29 18.20
C GLU A 81 -12.74 -8.56 17.13
N LEU A 82 -12.04 -9.35 16.32
CA LEU A 82 -11.17 -8.85 15.25
C LEU A 82 -12.00 -8.38 14.05
N MET A 83 -11.65 -7.22 13.50
CA MET A 83 -12.08 -6.80 12.17
C MET A 83 -11.14 -7.39 11.12
N GLU A 84 -11.69 -8.21 10.24
CA GLU A 84 -10.98 -8.71 9.06
C GLU A 84 -11.02 -7.70 7.90
N HIS A 85 -10.14 -7.90 6.93
CA HIS A 85 -10.15 -7.10 5.70
C HIS A 85 -11.50 -7.33 4.98
N PRO A 86 -12.18 -6.27 4.52
CA PRO A 86 -13.39 -6.46 3.70
C PRO A 86 -13.03 -7.25 2.44
N GLU A 87 -13.62 -8.42 2.25
CA GLU A 87 -13.45 -9.23 1.05
C GLU A 87 -13.71 -8.37 -0.20
N THR A 88 -12.73 -8.31 -1.09
CA THR A 88 -12.92 -7.64 -2.38
C THR A 88 -13.90 -8.50 -3.17
N ARG A 89 -15.13 -8.03 -3.36
CA ARG A 89 -16.09 -8.71 -4.23
C ARG A 89 -15.47 -8.78 -5.63
N ALA A 90 -14.95 -9.96 -6.01
CA ALA A 90 -14.51 -10.22 -7.36
C ALA A 90 -15.68 -9.88 -8.30
N THR A 91 -15.45 -8.98 -9.26
CA THR A 91 -16.35 -8.79 -10.39
C THR A 91 -16.59 -10.16 -11.02
N PRO A 92 -17.83 -10.68 -11.10
CA PRO A 92 -18.05 -11.95 -11.75
C PRO A 92 -17.62 -11.79 -13.19
N ALA A 93 -16.59 -12.53 -13.59
CA ALA A 93 -16.23 -12.68 -14.98
C ALA A 93 -17.48 -13.16 -15.72
N SER A 94 -17.96 -12.35 -16.66
CA SER A 94 -19.00 -12.71 -17.61
C SER A 94 -18.55 -13.98 -18.35
N THR A 95 -18.93 -15.14 -17.81
CA THR A 95 -18.75 -16.41 -18.49
C THR A 95 -20.03 -16.66 -19.26
N SER A 96 -20.02 -16.35 -20.55
CA SER A 96 -21.06 -16.77 -21.48
C SER A 96 -21.08 -18.30 -21.49
N PHE A 97 -22.08 -18.89 -20.85
CA PHE A 97 -22.38 -20.31 -21.03
C PHE A 97 -23.19 -20.47 -22.32
N THR A 98 -22.54 -20.95 -23.39
CA THR A 98 -23.24 -21.54 -24.53
C THR A 98 -23.60 -22.97 -24.15
N VAL A 99 -24.90 -23.24 -23.96
CA VAL A 99 -25.41 -24.60 -23.87
C VAL A 99 -25.48 -25.18 -25.28
N SER A 100 -24.62 -26.16 -25.57
CA SER A 100 -24.79 -27.04 -26.74
C SER A 100 -25.39 -28.35 -26.27
N ASN A 101 -26.64 -28.58 -26.67
CA ASN A 101 -27.42 -29.77 -26.39
C ASN A 101 -27.00 -30.88 -27.38
N VAL A 102 -26.44 -31.99 -26.88
CA VAL A 102 -26.42 -33.32 -27.52
C VAL A 102 -26.75 -34.34 -26.44
#